data_AF-A0A396J5E8-F1
#
_entry.id   AF-A0A396J5E8-F1
#
_cell.length_a   1.000
_cell.length_b   1.000
_cell.length_c   1.000
_cell.angle_alpha   90.00
_cell.angle_beta   90.00
_cell.angle_gamma   90.00
#
_symmetry.space_group_name_H-M   'P 1'
#
loop_
_entity.id
_entity.type
_entity.pdbx_description
1 polymer ?
#
loop_
_entity_poly.entity_id
_entity_poly.type
_entity_poly.pdbx_seq_one_letter_code
_entity_poly.pdbx_strand_id
1 'polypeptide(L)'
;MLKSVKEVKDLGFNPSKTTFGAALIAKTFVHKTLWKEKVDALKKWGWSEEDSLEAFRKKPYCMLTSIKKINLVMNFWVNQLGWDAMAIAKTPFILCSSLEKRIILRAAVVQFLEEKKFLP
;
A
#
# COMPACT_ATOMS: atom_id res chain seq x y z
N MET A 1 -20.90 3.06 12.15
CA MET A 1 -20.78 4.00 11.02
C MET A 1 -20.37 5.41 11.44
N LEU A 2 -21.14 6.12 12.29
CA LEU A 2 -20.82 7.50 12.71
C LEU A 2 -19.44 7.67 13.36
N LYS A 3 -19.01 6.73 14.20
CA LYS A 3 -17.66 6.71 14.80
C LYS A 3 -16.55 6.69 13.74
N SER A 4 -16.70 5.84 12.72
CA SER A 4 -15.73 5.71 11.63
C SER A 4 -15.71 6.94 10.72
N VAL A 5 -16.85 7.60 10.52
CA VAL A 5 -16.91 8.89 9.80
C VAL A 5 -16.10 9.96 10.53
N LYS A 6 -16.28 10.07 11.85
CA LYS A 6 -15.49 11.01 12.67
C LYS A 6 -14.00 10.69 12.63
N GLU A 7 -13.63 9.43 12.85
CA GLU A 7 -12.23 8.98 12.80
C GLU A 7 -11.56 9.28 11.44
N VAL A 8 -12.25 8.99 10.32
CA VAL A 8 -11.73 9.27 8.98
C VAL A 8 -11.58 10.77 8.73
N LYS A 9 -12.50 11.61 9.24
CA LYS A 9 -12.36 13.06 9.19
C LYS A 9 -11.18 13.56 10.02
N ASP A 10 -11.01 13.04 11.23
CA ASP A 10 -9.90 13.39 12.15
C ASP A 10 -8.53 12.96 11.57
N LEU A 11 -8.50 11.92 10.74
CA LEU A 11 -7.31 11.50 10.00
C LEU A 11 -6.95 12.40 8.80
N GLY A 12 -7.76 13.43 8.52
CA GLY A 12 -7.51 14.44 7.49
C GLY A 12 -8.11 14.12 6.12
N PHE A 13 -8.99 13.12 6.00
CA PHE A 13 -9.64 12.82 4.72
C PHE A 13 -10.74 13.85 4.41
N ASN A 14 -10.72 14.38 3.18
CA ASN A 14 -11.76 15.27 2.68
C ASN A 14 -13.01 14.46 2.28
N PRO A 15 -14.19 14.67 2.90
CA PRO A 15 -15.42 13.95 2.59
C PRO A 15 -15.89 14.01 1.13
N SER A 16 -15.50 15.04 0.39
CA SER A 16 -15.83 15.22 -1.02
C SER A 16 -14.94 14.41 -1.97
N LYS A 17 -13.87 13.78 -1.49
CA LYS A 17 -12.96 12.95 -2.31
C LYS A 17 -13.32 11.47 -2.20
N THR A 18 -13.14 10.73 -3.30
CA THR A 18 -13.36 9.28 -3.35
C THR A 18 -12.50 8.49 -2.36
N THR A 19 -11.33 9.02 -1.99
CA THR A 19 -10.46 8.44 -0.95
C THR A 19 -11.14 8.37 0.41
N PHE A 20 -12.07 9.28 0.72
CA PHE A 20 -12.85 9.23 1.97
C PHE A 20 -13.70 7.97 2.06
N GLY A 21 -14.41 7.61 0.98
CA GLY A 21 -15.20 6.39 0.93
C GLY A 21 -14.35 5.14 1.16
N ALA A 22 -13.18 5.06 0.51
CA ALA A 22 -12.25 3.96 0.70
C ALA A 22 -11.71 3.88 2.14
N ALA A 23 -11.37 5.02 2.75
CA ALA A 23 -10.93 5.08 4.15
C ALA A 23 -12.04 4.67 5.11
N LEU A 24 -13.29 5.08 4.85
CA LEU A 24 -14.45 4.69 5.64
C LEU A 24 -14.69 3.19 5.58
N ILE A 25 -14.62 2.59 4.39
CA ILE A 25 -14.71 1.13 4.22
C ILE A 25 -13.58 0.46 5.02
N ALA A 26 -12.33 0.91 4.88
CA ALA A 26 -11.21 0.34 5.62
C ALA A 26 -11.41 0.42 7.14
N LYS A 27 -11.78 1.58 7.68
CA LYS A 27 -12.01 1.76 9.13
C LYS A 27 -13.28 1.08 9.66
N THR A 28 -14.20 0.68 8.78
CA THR A 28 -15.42 -0.05 9.16
C THR A 28 -15.20 -1.56 9.15
N PHE A 29 -14.56 -2.09 8.11
CA PHE A 29 -14.45 -3.53 7.88
C PHE A 29 -13.11 -4.15 8.32
N VAL A 30 -12.04 -3.36 8.39
CA VAL A 30 -10.77 -3.82 8.94
C VAL A 30 -10.79 -3.58 10.45
N HIS A 31 -11.14 -4.62 11.20
CA HIS A 31 -11.15 -4.57 12.66
C HIS A 31 -9.74 -4.34 13.23
N LYS A 32 -9.66 -3.87 14.48
CA LYS A 32 -8.40 -3.42 15.10
C LYS A 32 -7.27 -4.46 15.08
N THR A 33 -7.58 -5.72 15.36
CA THR A 33 -6.59 -6.81 15.36
C THR A 33 -6.00 -6.99 13.97
N LEU A 34 -6.85 -7.16 12.95
CA LEU A 34 -6.40 -7.27 11.55
C LEU A 34 -5.67 -6.01 11.06
N TRP A 35 -6.06 -4.81 11.52
CA TRP A 35 -5.31 -3.59 11.21
C TRP A 35 -3.87 -3.68 11.73
N LYS A 36 -3.70 -4.07 13.00
CA LYS A 36 -2.38 -4.26 13.61
C LYS A 36 -1.57 -5.33 12.88
N GLU A 37 -2.18 -6.48 12.55
CA GLU A 37 -1.50 -7.54 11.78
C GLU A 37 -1.04 -7.08 10.39
N LYS A 38 -1.81 -6.21 9.72
CA LYS A 38 -1.41 -5.61 8.45
C LYS A 38 -0.24 -4.64 8.62
N VAL A 39 -0.26 -3.80 9.66
CA VAL A 39 0.85 -2.91 9.99
C VAL A 39 2.10 -3.73 10.34
N ASP A 40 1.97 -4.79 11.14
CA ASP A 40 3.08 -5.68 11.49
C ASP A 40 3.63 -6.42 10.26
N ALA A 41 2.77 -6.77 9.29
CA ALA A 41 3.22 -7.31 8.02
C ALA A 41 4.06 -6.31 7.22
N LEU A 42 3.71 -5.02 7.22
CA LEU A 42 4.50 -3.96 6.58
C LEU A 42 5.80 -3.67 7.35
N LYS A 43 5.78 -3.71 8.69
CA LYS A 43 6.96 -3.56 9.55
C LYS A 43 8.04 -4.60 9.26
N LYS A 44 7.66 -5.84 8.91
CA LYS A 44 8.61 -6.88 8.45
C LYS A 44 9.41 -6.48 7.21
N TRP A 45 8.92 -5.53 6.42
CA TRP A 45 9.58 -4.99 5.23
C TRP A 45 10.22 -3.61 5.49
N GLY A 46 10.44 -3.24 6.75
CA GLY A 46 11.16 -2.02 7.12
C GLY A 46 10.30 -0.76 7.24
N TRP A 47 8.97 -0.86 7.08
CA TRP A 47 8.09 0.30 7.28
C TRP A 47 7.91 0.60 8.77
N SER A 48 7.83 1.88 9.13
CA SER A 48 7.33 2.31 10.45
C SER A 48 5.79 2.28 10.52
N GLU A 49 5.25 2.53 11.71
CA GLU A 49 3.82 2.71 11.88
C GLU A 49 3.33 4.00 11.20
N GLU A 50 4.16 5.05 11.27
CA GLU A 50 3.96 6.33 10.63
C GLU A 50 3.92 6.18 9.10
N ASP A 51 4.85 5.40 8.51
CA ASP A 51 4.86 5.10 7.07
C ASP A 51 3.58 4.39 6.63
N SER A 52 3.13 3.42 7.44
CA SER A 52 1.89 2.69 7.19
C SER A 52 0.67 3.62 7.23
N LEU A 53 0.66 4.57 8.17
CA LEU A 53 -0.41 5.56 8.30
C LEU A 53 -0.37 6.59 7.16
N GLU A 54 0.80 7.05 6.74
CA GLU A 54 0.96 7.96 5.61
C GLU A 54 0.53 7.28 4.30
N ALA A 55 0.94 6.03 4.09
CA ALA A 55 0.52 5.21 2.97
C ALA A 55 -1.01 5.06 2.94
N PHE A 56 -1.63 4.79 4.09
CA PHE A 56 -3.08 4.74 4.22
C PHE A 56 -3.75 6.07 3.85
N ARG A 57 -3.22 7.21 4.32
CA ARG A 57 -3.74 8.55 3.98
C ARG A 57 -3.66 8.83 2.48
N LYS A 58 -2.57 8.44 1.82
CA LYS A 58 -2.39 8.58 0.37
C LYS A 58 -3.32 7.65 -0.42
N LYS A 59 -3.42 6.38 -0.02
CA LYS A 59 -4.22 5.38 -0.74
C LYS A 59 -4.84 4.35 0.20
N PRO A 60 -6.07 4.59 0.71
CA PRO A 60 -6.69 3.72 1.73
C PRO A 60 -6.87 2.26 1.34
N TYR A 61 -7.00 1.99 0.03
CA TYR A 61 -7.10 0.64 -0.50
C TYR A 61 -5.89 -0.27 -0.16
N CYS A 62 -4.74 0.29 0.20
CA CYS A 62 -3.60 -0.52 0.65
C CYS A 62 -3.97 -1.36 1.88
N MET A 63 -4.76 -0.80 2.81
CA MET A 63 -5.21 -1.51 4.02
C MET A 63 -6.40 -2.45 3.77
N LEU A 64 -7.06 -2.35 2.62
CA LEU A 64 -8.06 -3.32 2.16
C LEU A 64 -7.43 -4.53 1.47
N THR A 65 -6.15 -4.47 1.13
CA THR A 65 -5.41 -5.56 0.50
C THR A 65 -5.11 -6.67 1.51
N SER A 66 -5.24 -7.94 1.13
CA SER A 66 -4.97 -9.06 2.05
C SER A 66 -3.50 -9.13 2.46
N ILE A 67 -3.20 -9.62 3.68
CA ILE A 67 -1.83 -9.77 4.17
C ILE A 67 -1.00 -10.67 3.23
N LYS A 68 -1.60 -11.77 2.74
CA LYS A 68 -0.99 -12.64 1.74
C LYS A 68 -0.54 -11.86 0.50
N LYS A 69 -1.41 -10.97 -0.01
CA LYS A 69 -1.12 -10.17 -1.19
C LYS A 69 -0.04 -9.12 -0.92
N ILE A 70 -0.05 -8.46 0.24
CA ILE A 70 1.02 -7.53 0.66
C ILE A 70 2.36 -8.25 0.62
N ASN A 71 2.48 -9.41 1.30
CA ASN A 71 3.73 -10.15 1.34
C ASN A 71 4.19 -10.67 -0.03
N LEU A 72 3.27 -11.09 -0.90
CA LEU A 72 3.62 -11.50 -2.27
C LEU A 72 4.20 -10.34 -3.08
N VAL A 73 3.59 -9.15 -3.00
CA VAL A 73 4.09 -7.96 -3.71
C VAL A 73 5.43 -7.52 -3.14
N MET A 74 5.57 -7.44 -1.81
CA MET A 74 6.81 -7.02 -1.16
C MET A 74 7.95 -8.02 -1.40
N ASN A 75 7.69 -9.33 -1.37
CA ASN A 75 8.71 -10.33 -1.68
C ASN A 75 9.21 -10.24 -3.11
N PHE A 76 8.31 -10.04 -4.08
CA PHE A 76 8.71 -9.80 -5.47
C PHE A 76 9.56 -8.53 -5.58
N TRP A 77 9.07 -7.41 -5.02
CA TRP A 77 9.73 -6.11 -5.11
C TRP A 77 11.10 -6.07 -4.43
N VAL A 78 11.17 -6.49 -3.17
CA VAL A 78 12.36 -6.33 -2.35
C VAL A 78 13.34 -7.49 -2.60
N ASN A 79 12.87 -8.73 -2.51
CA ASN A 79 13.78 -9.88 -2.53
C ASN A 79 14.16 -10.32 -3.95
N GLN A 80 13.25 -10.22 -4.92
CA GLN A 80 13.55 -10.65 -6.29
C GLN A 80 14.15 -9.53 -7.15
N LEU A 81 13.67 -8.29 -7.02
CA LEU A 81 14.20 -7.15 -7.78
C LEU A 81 15.28 -6.36 -7.04
N GLY A 82 15.43 -6.54 -5.72
CA GLY A 82 16.36 -5.75 -4.91
C GLY A 82 15.94 -4.30 -4.73
N TRP A 83 14.67 -3.96 -5.01
CA TRP A 83 14.18 -2.58 -4.96
C TRP A 83 13.80 -2.16 -3.54
N ASP A 84 13.97 -0.87 -3.26
CA ASP A 84 13.68 -0.28 -1.95
C ASP A 84 12.20 -0.43 -1.57
N ALA A 85 11.94 -1.04 -0.41
CA ALA A 85 10.61 -1.21 0.16
C ALA A 85 9.90 0.13 0.40
N MET A 86 10.66 1.19 0.72
CA MET A 86 10.12 2.53 0.99
C MET A 86 9.64 3.24 -0.28
N ALA A 87 10.05 2.79 -1.47
CA ALA A 87 9.48 3.27 -2.73
C ALA A 87 7.97 2.97 -2.82
N ILE A 88 7.51 1.85 -2.26
CA ILE A 88 6.09 1.50 -2.22
C ILE A 88 5.34 2.38 -1.21
N ALA A 89 5.95 2.81 -0.11
CA ALA A 89 5.30 3.71 0.86
C ALA A 89 4.94 5.06 0.22
N LYS A 90 5.76 5.52 -0.73
CA LYS A 90 5.49 6.72 -1.55
C LYS A 90 4.36 6.48 -2.56
N THR A 91 4.15 5.24 -3.00
CA THR A 91 3.15 4.85 -4.02
C THR A 91 2.33 3.60 -3.63
N PRO A 92 1.52 3.64 -2.55
CA PRO A 92 0.93 2.43 -1.94
C PRO A 92 -0.07 1.69 -2.82
N PHE A 93 -0.51 2.31 -3.93
CA PHE A 93 -1.37 1.67 -4.92
C PHE A 93 -0.76 0.42 -5.56
N ILE A 94 0.57 0.28 -5.54
CA ILE A 94 1.26 -0.92 -6.01
C ILE A 94 0.76 -2.17 -5.26
N LEU A 95 0.51 -2.08 -3.95
CA LEU A 95 0.00 -3.19 -3.14
C LEU A 95 -1.37 -3.71 -3.63
N CYS A 96 -2.19 -2.82 -4.18
CA CYS A 96 -3.52 -3.14 -4.70
C CYS A 96 -3.52 -3.67 -6.14
N SER A 97 -2.39 -3.61 -6.83
CA SER A 97 -2.30 -3.99 -8.25
C SER A 97 -2.14 -5.50 -8.43
N SER A 98 -2.57 -6.03 -9.58
CA SER A 98 -2.31 -7.43 -9.93
C SER A 98 -0.80 -7.68 -10.00
N LEU A 99 -0.32 -8.73 -9.35
CA LEU A 99 1.11 -9.06 -9.33
C LEU A 99 1.53 -9.48 -10.74
N GLU A 100 0.89 -10.52 -11.26
CA GLU A 100 1.17 -11.08 -12.59
C GLU A 100 0.83 -10.10 -13.72
N LYS A 101 -0.39 -9.55 -13.73
CA LYS A 101 -0.88 -8.79 -14.89
C LYS A 101 -0.42 -7.34 -14.94
N ARG A 102 0.22 -6.82 -13.88
CA ARG A 102 0.64 -5.40 -13.83
C ARG A 102 2.03 -5.22 -13.26
N ILE A 103 2.30 -5.72 -12.06
CA ILE A 103 3.56 -5.43 -11.36
C ILE A 103 4.74 -6.10 -12.06
N ILE A 104 4.66 -7.43 -12.31
CA ILE A 104 5.71 -8.19 -12.98
C ILE A 104 5.97 -7.64 -14.40
N LEU A 105 4.92 -7.44 -15.18
CA LEU A 105 5.06 -6.94 -16.56
C LEU A 105 5.72 -5.55 -16.60
N ARG A 106 5.37 -4.65 -15.69
CA ARG A 106 6.00 -3.32 -15.63
C ARG A 106 7.41 -3.36 -15.08
N ALA A 107 7.69 -4.24 -14.11
CA ALA A 107 9.04 -4.42 -13.59
C ALA A 107 10.00 -4.89 -14.68
N ALA A 108 9.59 -5.84 -15.54
CA ALA A 108 10.39 -6.29 -16.67
C ALA A 108 10.71 -5.14 -17.65
N VAL A 109 9.74 -4.26 -17.92
CA VAL A 109 9.97 -3.06 -18.74
C VAL A 109 10.97 -2.11 -18.07
N VAL A 110 10.84 -1.86 -16.77
CA VAL A 110 11.78 -0.99 -16.04
C VAL A 110 13.20 -1.56 -16.07
N GLN A 111 13.38 -2.85 -15.77
CA GLN A 111 14.68 -3.52 -15.83
C GLN A 111 15.30 -3.45 -17.24
N PHE A 112 14.50 -3.63 -18.28
CA PHE A 112 14.97 -3.45 -19.66
C PHE A 112 15.44 -2.00 -19.92
N LEU A 113 14.69 -1.00 -19.47
CA LEU A 113 15.08 0.41 -19.63
C LEU A 113 16.35 0.75 -18.84
N GLU A 114 16.53 0.17 -17.65
CA GLU A 114 17.76 0.29 -16.85
C GLU A 114 18.95 -0.32 -17.59
N GLU A 115 18.80 -1.54 -18.13
CA GLU A 115 19.84 -2.23 -18.90
C GLU A 115 20.26 -1.41 -20.13
N LYS A 116 19.29 -0.77 -20.82
CA LYS A 116 19.55 0.10 -21.97
C LYS A 116 20.01 1.51 -21.59
N LYS A 117 20.10 1.84 -20.30
CA LYS A 117 20.45 3.18 -19.78
C LYS A 117 19.52 4.27 -20.33
N PHE A 118 18.23 3.96 -20.45
CA PHE A 118 17.20 4.90 -20.89
C PHE A 118 16.51 5.61 -19.73
N LEU A 119 16.75 5.17 -18.49
CA LEU A 119 16.33 5.89 -17.30
C LEU A 119 17.37 6.96 -16.93
N PRO A 120 16.93 8.13 -16.44
CA PRO A 120 17.80 9.23 -16.01
C PRO A 120 18.66 8.88 -14.79
#